data_AF-A0A812JXR4-F1
#
_entry.id   AF-A0A812JXR4-F1
#
_cell.length_a   1.000
_cell.length_b   1.000
_cell.length_c   1.000
_cell.angle_alpha   90.00
_cell.angle_beta   90.00
_cell.angle_gamma   90.00
#
_symmetry.space_group_name_H-M   'P 1'
#
loop_
_entity.id
_entity.type
_entity.pdbx_description
1 polymer ?
#
loop_
_entity_poly.entity_id
_entity_poly.type
_entity_poly.pdbx_seq_one_letter_code
_entity_poly.pdbx_strand_id
1 'polypeptide(L)'
;MAGKASSCLAACPELQLPASTVAYLDSVLSELTAEETEDYAVLHALLEPFLLDALKQNGRETPHNSTSDAKVERMCRLLYNQLRKATTNNSRRQLGEIPQISAALRKAAASVSDRLQLSTDLVDSLAISLAAMTWAEISVDGKPCDHTMAEILEPSLQEAFHDCGDWPASEDTERARLMAAALLKQLLDD
;
A
#
# COMPACT_ATOMS: atom_id res chain seq x y z
N MET A 1 -16.88 6.36 -17.07
CA MET A 1 -15.98 5.93 -15.98
C MET A 1 -16.40 6.69 -14.74
N ALA A 2 -16.79 6.01 -13.65
CA ALA A 2 -17.12 6.69 -12.41
C ALA A 2 -15.82 7.17 -11.74
N GLY A 3 -15.74 8.45 -11.35
CA GLY A 3 -14.57 8.99 -10.67
C GLY A 3 -14.44 8.52 -9.22
N LYS A 4 -13.29 8.79 -8.60
CA LYS A 4 -12.96 8.34 -7.23
C LYS A 4 -13.97 8.88 -6.20
N ALA A 5 -14.34 10.16 -6.27
CA ALA A 5 -15.38 10.80 -5.47
C ALA A 5 -16.78 10.22 -5.75
N SER A 6 -17.14 9.95 -7.00
CA SER A 6 -18.41 9.29 -7.36
C SER A 6 -18.57 7.93 -6.68
N SER A 7 -17.50 7.12 -6.62
CA SER A 7 -17.51 5.84 -5.92
C SER A 7 -17.55 6.00 -4.40
N CYS A 8 -16.85 7.00 -3.85
CA CYS A 8 -16.85 7.29 -2.41
C CYS A 8 -18.21 7.80 -1.91
N LEU A 9 -18.84 8.71 -2.65
CA LEU A 9 -20.10 9.35 -2.28
C LEU A 9 -21.32 8.45 -2.55
N ALA A 10 -21.20 7.48 -3.46
CA ALA A 10 -22.21 6.42 -3.62
C ALA A 10 -22.38 5.57 -2.35
N ALA A 11 -21.34 5.46 -1.51
CA ALA A 11 -21.40 4.78 -0.22
C ALA A 11 -22.06 5.62 0.89
N CYS A 12 -22.44 6.87 0.61
CA CYS A 12 -22.99 7.81 1.60
C CYS A 12 -24.23 8.56 1.04
N PRO A 13 -25.36 7.85 0.89
CA PRO A 13 -26.59 8.40 0.30
C PRO A 13 -27.23 9.53 1.13
N GLU A 14 -26.85 9.67 2.40
CA GLU A 14 -27.35 10.70 3.33
C GLU A 14 -26.94 12.14 2.96
N LEU A 15 -25.94 12.30 2.08
CA LEU A 15 -25.36 13.61 1.74
C LEU A 15 -26.08 14.35 0.60
N GLN A 16 -26.81 13.62 -0.28
CA GLN A 16 -27.59 14.16 -1.40
C GLN A 16 -26.94 15.36 -2.12
N LEU A 17 -25.68 15.22 -2.54
CA LEU A 17 -24.99 16.25 -3.32
C LEU A 17 -25.48 16.27 -4.77
N PRO A 18 -25.56 17.45 -5.42
CA PRO A 18 -25.83 17.53 -6.84
C PRO A 18 -24.78 16.79 -7.67
N ALA A 19 -25.20 16.15 -8.77
CA ALA A 19 -24.28 15.40 -9.64
C ALA A 19 -23.14 16.26 -10.21
N SER A 20 -23.38 17.55 -10.45
CA SER A 20 -22.35 18.51 -10.87
C SER A 20 -21.28 18.73 -9.81
N THR A 21 -21.66 18.79 -8.53
CA THR A 21 -20.76 18.90 -7.39
C THR A 21 -19.90 17.65 -7.23
N VAL A 22 -20.50 16.47 -7.41
CA VAL A 22 -19.78 15.18 -7.37
C VAL A 22 -18.75 15.09 -8.50
N ALA A 23 -19.13 15.47 -9.72
CA ALA A 23 -18.24 15.46 -10.88
C ALA A 23 -17.08 16.46 -10.73
N TYR A 24 -17.32 17.62 -10.12
CA TYR A 24 -16.27 18.59 -9.84
C TYR A 24 -15.32 18.09 -8.74
N LEU A 25 -15.85 17.49 -7.68
CA LEU A 25 -15.05 16.86 -6.63
C LEU A 25 -14.18 15.71 -7.18
N ASP A 26 -14.70 14.96 -8.15
CA ASP A 26 -13.93 13.96 -8.90
C ASP A 26 -12.71 14.56 -9.61
N SER A 27 -12.85 15.76 -10.22
CA SER A 27 -11.74 16.48 -10.86
C SER A 27 -10.71 16.92 -9.82
N VAL A 28 -11.15 17.55 -8.73
CA VAL A 28 -10.25 18.02 -7.66
C VAL A 28 -9.46 16.85 -7.06
N LEU A 29 -10.11 15.73 -6.74
CA LEU A 29 -9.44 14.54 -6.20
C LEU A 29 -8.51 13.85 -7.22
N SER A 30 -8.69 14.08 -8.52
CA SER A 30 -7.79 13.54 -9.55
C SER A 30 -6.50 14.35 -9.70
N GLU A 31 -6.51 15.60 -9.24
CA GLU A 31 -5.36 16.51 -9.27
C GLU A 31 -4.50 16.44 -7.99
N LEU A 32 -5.03 15.85 -6.92
CA LEU A 32 -4.29 15.65 -5.67
C LEU A 32 -3.15 14.63 -5.81
N THR A 33 -2.01 14.96 -5.21
CA THR A 33 -0.82 14.11 -5.14
C THR A 33 -0.95 13.01 -4.07
N ALA A 34 -0.05 12.02 -4.11
CA ALA A 34 0.01 10.97 -3.10
C ALA A 34 0.24 11.54 -1.69
N GLU A 35 1.15 12.51 -1.56
CA GLU A 35 1.49 13.19 -0.30
C GLU A 35 0.27 13.93 0.29
N GLU A 36 -0.53 14.60 -0.54
CA GLU A 36 -1.75 15.31 -0.11
C GLU A 36 -2.89 14.37 0.26
N THR A 37 -2.85 13.11 -0.18
CA THR A 37 -3.90 12.11 0.11
C THR A 37 -3.55 11.19 1.29
N GLU A 38 -2.31 11.23 1.78
CA GLU A 38 -1.86 10.49 2.96
C GLU A 38 -2.09 11.25 4.28
N ASP A 39 -2.02 12.58 4.25
CA ASP A 39 -2.26 13.43 5.41
C ASP A 39 -3.72 13.92 5.48
N TYR A 40 -4.43 13.53 6.54
CA TYR A 40 -5.80 13.95 6.78
C TYR A 40 -5.95 15.47 6.94
N ALA A 41 -5.00 16.14 7.61
CA ALA A 41 -5.07 17.57 7.87
C ALA A 41 -4.90 18.37 6.57
N VAL A 42 -4.00 17.92 5.69
CA VAL A 42 -3.79 18.52 4.37
C VAL A 42 -5.02 18.31 3.50
N LEU A 43 -5.53 17.07 3.43
CA LEU A 43 -6.75 16.78 2.67
C LEU A 43 -7.95 17.57 3.18
N HIS A 44 -8.11 17.69 4.51
CA HIS A 44 -9.19 18.46 5.11
C HIS A 44 -9.10 19.93 4.73
N ALA A 45 -7.93 20.56 4.88
CA ALA A 45 -7.72 21.96 4.54
C ALA A 45 -7.98 22.25 3.04
N LEU A 46 -7.68 21.28 2.17
CA LEU A 46 -7.92 21.40 0.73
C LEU A 46 -9.40 21.22 0.38
N LEU A 47 -10.12 20.29 1.01
CA LEU A 47 -11.50 19.97 0.65
C LEU A 47 -12.54 20.81 1.37
N GLU A 48 -12.29 21.21 2.62
CA GLU A 48 -13.23 21.95 3.46
C GLU A 48 -13.86 23.18 2.77
N PRO A 49 -13.10 24.09 2.13
CA PRO A 49 -13.67 25.26 1.47
C PRO A 49 -14.67 24.89 0.36
N PHE A 50 -14.37 23.83 -0.40
CA PHE A 50 -15.23 23.35 -1.48
C PHE A 50 -16.48 22.65 -0.95
N LEU A 51 -16.33 21.86 0.10
CA LEU A 51 -17.46 21.15 0.71
C LEU A 51 -18.43 22.10 1.41
N LEU A 52 -17.90 23.14 2.06
CA LEU A 52 -18.72 24.21 2.60
C LEU A 52 -19.48 24.95 1.50
N ASP A 53 -18.83 25.24 0.37
CA ASP A 53 -19.47 25.89 -0.77
C ASP A 53 -20.55 25.00 -1.41
N ALA A 54 -20.27 23.71 -1.55
CA ALA A 54 -21.20 22.69 -2.05
C ALA A 54 -22.46 22.52 -1.17
N LEU A 55 -22.34 22.75 0.14
CA LEU A 55 -23.45 22.66 1.09
C LEU A 55 -24.31 23.93 1.13
N LYS A 56 -23.92 25.02 0.45
CA LYS A 56 -24.73 26.24 0.33
C LYS A 56 -25.99 25.95 -0.47
N GLN A 57 -27.13 25.89 0.21
CA GLN A 57 -28.42 25.80 -0.48
C GLN A 57 -28.75 27.15 -1.16
N ASN A 58 -28.92 27.12 -2.49
CA ASN A 58 -29.36 28.26 -3.32
C ASN A 58 -28.41 29.48 -3.35
N GLY A 59 -27.09 29.29 -3.24
CA GLY A 59 -26.10 30.38 -3.41
C GLY A 59 -26.10 31.42 -2.28
N ARG A 60 -26.76 31.13 -1.16
CA ARG A 60 -26.66 31.96 0.05
C ARG A 60 -25.50 31.48 0.90
N GLU A 61 -24.65 32.41 1.36
CA GLU A 61 -23.66 32.13 2.40
C GLU A 61 -24.38 31.51 3.59
N THR A 62 -24.09 30.23 3.83
CA THR A 62 -24.57 29.57 5.04
C THR A 62 -23.59 29.93 6.13
N PRO A 63 -23.99 30.60 7.22
CA PRO A 63 -23.07 30.85 8.32
C PRO A 63 -22.56 29.51 8.82
N HIS A 64 -21.24 29.41 9.05
CA HIS A 64 -20.62 28.28 9.75
C HIS A 64 -21.48 27.94 10.95
N ASN A 65 -22.17 26.82 10.87
CA ASN A 65 -22.97 26.32 11.96
C ASN A 65 -22.49 24.91 12.25
N SER A 66 -22.63 24.49 13.50
CA SER A 66 -22.17 23.19 13.96
C SER A 66 -22.64 22.02 13.09
N THR A 67 -23.76 22.18 12.36
CA THR A 67 -24.31 21.16 11.47
C THR A 67 -23.60 21.12 10.10
N SER A 68 -23.22 22.25 9.51
CA SER A 68 -22.43 22.28 8.27
C SER A 68 -21.04 21.74 8.51
N ASP A 69 -20.40 22.17 9.60
CA ASP A 69 -19.02 21.81 9.91
C ASP A 69 -18.92 20.30 10.24
N ALA A 70 -19.89 19.75 10.98
CA ALA A 70 -19.96 18.31 11.24
C ALA A 70 -20.19 17.48 9.96
N LYS A 71 -20.91 18.02 8.97
CA LYS A 71 -21.09 17.35 7.67
C LYS A 71 -19.81 17.35 6.86
N VAL A 72 -19.11 18.49 6.79
CA VAL A 72 -17.82 18.62 6.10
C VAL A 72 -16.79 17.69 6.72
N GLU A 73 -16.66 17.69 8.04
CA GLU A 73 -15.75 16.81 8.77
C GLU A 73 -16.05 15.33 8.48
N ARG A 74 -17.33 14.94 8.49
CA ARG A 74 -17.74 13.57 8.13
C ARG A 74 -17.35 13.23 6.68
N MET A 75 -17.52 14.17 5.75
CA MET A 75 -17.15 13.98 4.35
C MET A 75 -15.64 13.86 4.14
N CYS A 76 -14.85 14.75 4.72
CA CYS A 76 -13.39 14.69 4.68
C CYS A 76 -12.89 13.34 5.21
N ARG A 77 -13.43 12.86 6.35
CA ARG A 77 -13.08 11.52 6.88
C ARG A 77 -13.45 10.38 5.96
N LEU A 78 -14.61 10.43 5.30
CA LEU A 78 -15.05 9.37 4.41
C LEU A 78 -14.19 9.31 3.14
N LEU A 79 -13.92 10.47 2.55
CA LEU A 79 -13.04 10.60 1.38
C LEU A 79 -11.62 10.17 1.73
N TYR A 80 -11.08 10.64 2.86
CA TYR A 80 -9.77 10.22 3.36
C TYR A 80 -9.69 8.70 3.54
N ASN A 81 -10.66 8.09 4.23
CA ASN A 81 -10.66 6.65 4.46
C ASN A 81 -10.80 5.85 3.16
N GLN A 82 -11.51 6.36 2.17
CA GLN A 82 -11.67 5.68 0.88
C GLN A 82 -10.46 5.86 -0.03
N LEU A 83 -9.86 7.05 -0.07
CA LEU A 83 -8.60 7.30 -0.76
C LEU A 83 -7.50 6.44 -0.15
N ARG A 84 -7.42 6.42 1.19
CA ARG A 84 -6.55 5.51 1.91
C ARG A 84 -6.89 4.07 1.54
N LYS A 85 -8.15 3.62 1.54
CA LYS A 85 -8.52 2.25 1.12
C LYS A 85 -8.15 1.93 -0.33
N ALA A 86 -8.22 2.89 -1.25
CA ALA A 86 -7.80 2.70 -2.64
C ALA A 86 -6.27 2.56 -2.74
N THR A 87 -5.51 3.31 -1.95
CA THR A 87 -4.06 3.14 -1.77
C THR A 87 -3.73 1.85 -0.98
N THR A 88 -4.62 1.46 -0.05
CA THR A 88 -4.54 0.26 0.82
C THR A 88 -5.08 -1.00 0.13
N ASN A 89 -5.67 -0.90 -1.05
CA ASN A 89 -6.04 -2.08 -1.84
C ASN A 89 -4.78 -2.80 -2.35
N ASN A 90 -3.63 -2.10 -2.44
CA ASN A 90 -2.32 -2.74 -2.55
C ASN A 90 -1.86 -3.37 -1.21
N SER A 91 -2.21 -2.78 -0.07
CA SER A 91 -1.84 -3.24 1.28
C SER A 91 -2.57 -4.49 1.79
N ARG A 92 -3.67 -4.93 1.14
CA ARG A 92 -4.35 -6.21 1.42
C ARG A 92 -3.98 -7.34 0.45
N ARG A 93 -3.18 -7.03 -0.56
CA ARG A 93 -2.72 -8.03 -1.51
C ARG A 93 -1.69 -8.89 -0.77
N GLN A 94 -1.98 -10.19 -0.69
CA GLN A 94 -0.97 -11.17 -0.27
C GLN A 94 0.22 -11.05 -1.21
N LEU A 95 1.42 -11.37 -0.72
CA LEU A 95 2.64 -11.29 -1.53
C LEU A 95 2.56 -12.13 -2.81
N GLY A 96 1.78 -13.20 -2.79
CA GLY A 96 1.51 -14.09 -3.91
C GLY A 96 0.99 -15.43 -3.42
N GLU A 97 0.70 -16.34 -4.35
CA GLU A 97 0.41 -17.72 -3.98
C GLU A 97 1.72 -18.47 -3.67
N ILE A 98 1.65 -19.48 -2.78
CA ILE A 98 2.82 -20.29 -2.38
C ILE A 98 3.63 -20.80 -3.60
N PRO A 99 3.03 -21.35 -4.67
CA PRO A 99 3.81 -21.84 -5.82
C PRO A 99 4.61 -20.74 -6.54
N GLN A 100 4.04 -19.53 -6.63
CA GLN A 100 4.71 -18.37 -7.24
C GLN A 100 5.88 -17.90 -6.35
N ILE A 101 5.64 -17.78 -5.04
CA ILE A 101 6.68 -17.36 -4.10
C ILE A 101 7.82 -18.37 -4.05
N SER A 102 7.52 -19.68 -4.04
CA SER A 102 8.55 -20.72 -4.10
C SER A 102 9.39 -20.65 -5.39
N ALA A 103 8.77 -20.34 -6.53
CA ALA A 103 9.49 -20.15 -7.79
C ALA A 103 10.37 -18.88 -7.75
N ALA A 104 9.83 -17.78 -7.20
CA ALA A 104 10.55 -16.52 -7.05
C ALA A 104 11.74 -16.65 -6.09
N LEU A 105 11.59 -17.36 -4.97
CA LEU A 105 12.68 -17.66 -4.02
C LEU A 105 13.82 -18.43 -4.68
N ARG A 106 13.51 -19.45 -5.49
CA ARG A 106 14.54 -20.22 -6.21
C ARG A 106 15.26 -19.37 -7.26
N LYS A 107 14.54 -18.51 -7.98
CA LYS A 107 15.14 -17.55 -8.92
C LYS A 107 16.03 -16.53 -8.20
N ALA A 108 15.57 -16.01 -7.06
CA ALA A 108 16.33 -15.09 -6.23
C ALA A 108 17.62 -15.74 -5.72
N ALA A 109 17.55 -16.98 -5.22
CA ALA A 109 18.71 -17.76 -4.79
C ALA A 109 19.78 -17.85 -5.88
N ALA A 110 19.36 -18.28 -7.08
CA ALA A 110 20.24 -18.42 -8.23
C ALA A 110 20.86 -17.08 -8.68
N SER A 111 20.14 -15.96 -8.50
CA SER A 111 20.67 -14.63 -8.82
C SER A 111 21.73 -14.12 -7.84
N VAL A 112 21.69 -14.60 -6.59
CA VAL A 112 22.68 -14.25 -5.55
C VAL A 112 23.92 -15.12 -5.67
N SER A 113 23.75 -16.43 -5.89
CA SER A 113 24.86 -17.35 -6.15
C SER A 113 24.38 -18.63 -6.81
N ASP A 114 25.08 -19.07 -7.86
CA ASP A 114 24.85 -20.38 -8.49
C ASP A 114 25.08 -21.57 -7.53
N ARG A 115 25.80 -21.33 -6.43
CA ARG A 115 26.10 -22.35 -5.39
C ARG A 115 25.04 -22.40 -4.30
N LEU A 116 24.17 -21.39 -4.19
CA LEU A 116 23.17 -21.31 -3.14
C LEU A 116 21.97 -22.19 -3.51
N GLN A 117 22.01 -23.44 -3.05
CA GLN A 117 20.93 -24.40 -3.25
C GLN A 117 20.05 -24.45 -2.01
N LEU A 118 18.88 -23.84 -2.09
CA LEU A 118 17.87 -23.96 -1.03
C LEU A 118 17.21 -25.33 -1.10
N SER A 119 17.11 -26.00 0.05
CA SER A 119 16.34 -27.24 0.15
C SER A 119 14.86 -26.97 -0.14
N THR A 120 14.14 -27.99 -0.61
CA THR A 120 12.71 -27.84 -0.94
C THR A 120 11.90 -27.50 0.31
N ASP A 121 12.22 -28.13 1.45
CA ASP A 121 11.55 -27.87 2.73
C ASP A 121 11.76 -26.42 3.20
N LEU A 122 12.96 -25.86 3.03
CA LEU A 122 13.25 -24.46 3.36
C LEU A 122 12.47 -23.50 2.46
N VAL A 123 12.46 -23.76 1.15
CA VAL A 123 11.70 -22.93 0.19
C VAL A 123 10.21 -22.96 0.50
N ASP A 124 9.64 -24.13 0.80
CA ASP A 124 8.22 -24.26 1.08
C ASP A 124 7.84 -23.60 2.41
N SER A 125 8.67 -23.74 3.45
CA SER A 125 8.48 -23.06 4.73
C SER A 125 8.52 -21.53 4.59
N LEU A 126 9.49 -21.01 3.84
CA LEU A 126 9.59 -19.58 3.53
C LEU A 126 8.42 -19.10 2.69
N ALA A 127 8.01 -19.85 1.68
CA ALA A 127 6.89 -19.49 0.81
C ALA A 127 5.56 -19.46 1.58
N ILE A 128 5.32 -20.40 2.50
CA ILE A 128 4.16 -20.37 3.39
C ILE A 128 4.19 -19.12 4.27
N SER A 129 5.34 -18.83 4.87
CA SER A 129 5.51 -17.68 5.76
C SER A 129 5.26 -16.37 5.02
N LEU A 130 5.84 -16.21 3.82
CA LEU A 130 5.65 -15.03 2.98
C LEU A 130 4.23 -14.95 2.38
N ALA A 131 3.60 -16.06 2.01
CA ALA A 131 2.21 -16.06 1.52
C ALA A 131 1.21 -15.59 2.59
N ALA A 132 1.53 -15.79 3.86
CA ALA A 132 0.75 -15.28 4.98
C ALA A 132 0.92 -13.77 5.20
N MET A 133 1.96 -13.17 4.61
CA MET A 133 2.25 -11.74 4.73
C MET A 133 1.60 -10.92 3.62
N THR A 134 1.43 -9.65 3.93
CA THR A 134 0.87 -8.62 3.05
C THR A 134 1.94 -7.65 2.59
N TRP A 135 1.71 -6.99 1.46
CA TRP A 135 2.60 -5.93 0.99
C TRP A 135 2.79 -4.81 2.03
N ALA A 136 1.82 -4.55 2.91
CA ALA A 136 1.97 -3.56 3.97
C ALA A 136 3.00 -3.95 5.03
N GLU A 137 3.15 -5.23 5.33
CA GLU A 137 4.10 -5.72 6.34
C GLU A 137 5.55 -5.65 5.88
N ILE A 138 5.77 -5.54 4.56
CA ILE A 138 7.10 -5.47 3.96
C ILE A 138 7.37 -4.14 3.26
N SER A 139 6.50 -3.14 3.45
CA SER A 139 6.64 -1.83 2.81
C SER A 139 6.96 -0.74 3.82
N VAL A 140 7.78 0.22 3.41
CA VAL A 140 8.06 1.47 4.13
C VAL A 140 7.58 2.62 3.24
N ASP A 141 6.79 3.54 3.79
CA ASP A 141 6.17 4.66 3.06
C ASP A 141 5.43 4.21 1.78
N GLY A 142 4.72 3.08 1.88
CA GLY A 142 3.92 2.51 0.79
C GLY A 142 4.73 1.85 -0.33
N LYS A 143 6.05 1.72 -0.20
CA LYS A 143 6.93 1.05 -1.17
C LYS A 143 7.55 -0.20 -0.57
N PRO A 144 7.64 -1.32 -1.33
CA PRO A 144 8.33 -2.52 -0.86
C PRO A 144 9.76 -2.21 -0.42
N CYS A 145 10.14 -2.70 0.75
CA CYS A 145 11.43 -2.47 1.36
C CYS A 145 12.22 -3.77 1.42
N ASP A 146 13.35 -3.80 0.72
CA ASP A 146 14.29 -4.92 0.74
C ASP A 146 14.86 -5.15 2.14
N HIS A 147 15.05 -4.10 2.94
CA HIS A 147 15.52 -4.23 4.32
C HIS A 147 14.54 -4.99 5.21
N THR A 148 13.24 -4.67 5.16
CA THR A 148 12.21 -5.37 5.94
C THR A 148 12.07 -6.83 5.49
N MET A 149 12.13 -7.08 4.19
CA MET A 149 12.13 -8.44 3.64
C MET A 149 13.39 -9.22 4.04
N ALA A 150 14.57 -8.58 4.06
CA ALA A 150 15.82 -9.20 4.47
C ALA A 150 15.77 -9.66 5.93
N GLU A 151 15.21 -8.85 6.83
CA GLU A 151 15.05 -9.21 8.25
C GLU A 151 14.17 -10.45 8.46
N ILE A 152 13.20 -10.69 7.57
CA ILE A 152 12.35 -11.87 7.59
C ILE A 152 13.09 -13.10 7.04
N LEU A 153 13.88 -12.91 5.98
CA LEU A 153 14.57 -13.98 5.28
C LEU A 153 15.84 -14.45 6.02
N GLU A 154 16.61 -13.53 6.59
CA GLU A 154 17.94 -13.77 7.16
C GLU A 154 17.97 -14.93 8.17
N PRO A 155 17.06 -15.01 9.18
CA PRO A 155 17.11 -16.09 10.17
C PRO A 155 16.92 -17.48 9.56
N SER A 156 16.17 -17.57 8.46
CA SER A 156 15.89 -18.84 7.78
C SER A 156 16.96 -19.22 6.76
N LEU A 157 17.66 -18.23 6.19
CA LEU A 157 18.66 -18.45 5.15
C LEU A 157 20.09 -18.57 5.70
N GLN A 158 20.32 -18.24 6.96
CA GLN A 158 21.65 -18.22 7.56
C GLN A 158 22.41 -19.54 7.41
N GLU A 159 21.74 -20.68 7.65
CA GLU A 159 22.35 -22.00 7.48
C GLU A 159 22.71 -22.26 6.01
N ALA A 160 21.81 -21.93 5.08
CA ALA A 160 22.05 -22.06 3.65
C ALA A 160 23.18 -21.16 3.14
N PHE A 161 23.37 -19.98 3.73
CA PHE A 161 24.48 -19.07 3.39
C PHE A 161 25.83 -19.64 3.84
N HIS A 162 25.88 -20.22 5.04
CA HIS A 162 27.09 -20.87 5.55
C HIS A 162 27.43 -22.17 4.81
N ASP A 163 26.43 -22.92 4.35
CA ASP A 163 26.64 -24.12 3.52
C ASP A 163 27.12 -23.77 2.10
N CYS A 164 26.78 -22.58 1.58
CA CYS A 164 27.13 -22.12 0.24
C CYS A 164 28.62 -21.74 0.09
N GLY A 165 29.38 -21.59 1.18
CA GLY A 165 30.83 -21.38 1.17
C GLY A 165 31.41 -20.79 2.46
N ASP A 166 32.75 -20.64 2.51
CA ASP A 166 33.49 -20.01 3.62
C ASP A 166 33.32 -18.49 3.63
N TRP A 167 32.09 -18.04 3.77
CA TRP A 167 31.82 -16.61 3.86
C TRP A 167 31.77 -16.18 5.33
N PRO A 168 32.23 -14.96 5.65
CA PRO A 168 32.15 -14.46 7.00
C PRO A 168 30.69 -14.11 7.35
N ALA A 169 30.25 -14.47 8.56
CA ALA A 169 28.91 -14.18 9.07
C ALA A 169 28.54 -12.68 9.06
N SER A 170 29.53 -11.78 8.97
CA SER A 170 29.32 -10.35 8.76
C SER A 170 28.67 -9.99 7.42
N GLU A 171 28.61 -10.93 6.48
CA GLU A 171 28.01 -10.74 5.15
C GLU A 171 26.60 -11.35 5.04
N ASP A 172 26.10 -12.04 6.07
CA ASP A 172 24.78 -12.70 6.04
C ASP A 172 23.65 -11.70 5.78
N THR A 173 23.67 -10.57 6.49
CA THR A 173 22.69 -9.48 6.34
C THR A 173 22.72 -8.87 4.94
N GLU A 174 23.90 -8.71 4.34
CA GLU A 174 24.02 -8.15 2.98
C GLU A 174 23.50 -9.13 1.93
N ARG A 175 23.73 -10.44 2.10
CA ARG A 175 23.15 -11.45 1.20
C ARG A 175 21.65 -11.58 1.37
N ALA A 176 21.14 -11.49 2.59
CA ALA A 176 19.71 -11.45 2.83
C ALA A 176 19.07 -10.24 2.12
N ARG A 177 19.74 -9.08 2.11
CA ARG A 177 19.30 -7.91 1.31
C ARG A 177 19.32 -8.13 -0.18
N LEU A 178 20.39 -8.71 -0.74
CA LEU A 178 20.46 -9.04 -2.16
C LEU A 178 19.35 -10.03 -2.57
N MET A 179 19.14 -11.06 -1.74
CA MET A 179 18.06 -12.03 -1.90
C MET A 179 16.69 -11.37 -1.84
N ALA A 180 16.47 -10.50 -0.85
CA ALA A 180 15.24 -9.74 -0.67
C ALA A 180 14.95 -8.83 -1.87
N ALA A 181 15.94 -8.07 -2.34
CA ALA A 181 15.80 -7.20 -3.50
C ALA A 181 15.47 -8.00 -4.78
N ALA A 182 16.15 -9.14 -4.99
CA ALA A 182 15.87 -10.03 -6.11
C ALA A 182 14.47 -10.63 -6.03
N LEU A 183 14.05 -11.09 -4.84
CA LEU A 183 12.72 -11.65 -4.60
C LEU A 183 11.62 -10.61 -4.85
N LEU A 184 11.77 -9.40 -4.30
CA LEU A 184 10.82 -8.30 -4.50
C LEU A 184 10.65 -7.97 -5.98
N LYS A 185 11.75 -7.94 -6.73
CA LYS A 185 11.69 -7.72 -8.18
C LYS A 185 10.87 -8.82 -8.89
N GLN A 186 11.10 -10.09 -8.56
CA GLN A 186 10.33 -11.20 -9.14
C GLN A 186 8.84 -11.13 -8.78
N LEU A 187 8.49 -10.71 -7.56
CA LEU A 187 7.11 -10.60 -7.10
C LEU A 187 6.37 -9.35 -7.65
N LEU A 188 7.10 -8.34 -8.12
CA LEU A 188 6.54 -7.13 -8.72
C LEU A 188 6.39 -7.23 -10.25
N ASP A 189 7.21 -8.06 -10.90
CA ASP A 189 7.20 -8.26 -12.35
C ASP A 189 6.12 -9.27 -12.82
N ASP A 190 5.46 -10.00 -11.90
CA ASP A 190 4.31 -10.92 -12.11
C ASP A 190 2.94 -10.25 -11.84
#